data_AF-A0AA39MBK9-F1
#
_entry.id   AF-A0AA39MBK9-F1
#
_cell.length_a   1.000
_cell.length_b   1.000
_cell.length_c   1.000
_cell.angle_alpha   90.00
_cell.angle_beta   90.00
_cell.angle_gamma   90.00
#
_symmetry.space_group_name_H-M   'P 1'
#
loop_
_entity.id
_entity.type
_entity.pdbx_description
1 polymer ?
#
loop_
_entity_poly.entity_id
_entity_poly.type
_entity_poly.pdbx_seq_one_letter_code
_entity_poly.pdbx_strand_id
1 'polypeptide(L)'
;MQSALVLLFAAALSTVAATSDGKESLQRFIYANADDQLVLQGRQVGENERLNYLESVQHARSDDEKIQLYVKHLSKCSSIGQDVSQWLEESIGSQAEKPQQNSPEGRTQGILKMIGLDDVSVNFFTQKNHQKMREIIQAACLKNEIQFQCALGFLGDREKILNDIETMKSNDGNVKLMFENECARPEFAPNVYSCIADKVDQWAGQCKRIIGVYNQTRVAVNTNMLQSYVDTLSGIEGRIAQIPEQNVALLRKEIRESQTEMALALGQMVNLEAFKCRHFVQMARCIDAALAEVCGPESARAIEISLKIGYLRRERGDDLHEQFFDSQIATHRACAAISA
;
A
#
# COMPACT_ATOMS: atom_id res chain seq x y z
N MET A 1 -9.24 -44.64 82.56
CA MET A 1 -7.78 -44.83 82.41
C MET A 1 -7.31 -43.86 81.33
N GLN A 2 -6.45 -42.91 81.73
CA GLN A 2 -5.42 -42.17 80.96
C GLN A 2 -5.74 -41.77 79.50
N SER A 3 -5.95 -40.46 79.23
CA SER A 3 -4.93 -39.49 78.74
C SER A 3 -4.62 -39.68 77.25
N ALA A 4 -4.54 -38.69 76.36
CA ALA A 4 -4.73 -37.25 76.37
C ALA A 4 -4.61 -36.75 74.90
N LEU A 5 -5.21 -35.58 74.59
CA LEU A 5 -4.73 -34.54 73.63
C LEU A 5 -4.59 -34.94 72.13
N VAL A 6 -5.10 -34.21 71.10
CA VAL A 6 -5.33 -32.77 70.90
C VAL A 6 -6.40 -32.55 69.81
N LEU A 7 -7.27 -31.57 70.05
CA LEU A 7 -8.25 -30.96 69.14
C LEU A 7 -7.60 -30.26 67.94
N LEU A 8 -8.30 -30.14 66.80
CA LEU A 8 -8.66 -28.82 66.24
C LEU A 8 -9.58 -28.93 65.01
N PHE A 9 -10.75 -28.32 65.17
CA PHE A 9 -11.65 -27.86 64.12
C PHE A 9 -10.97 -26.77 63.28
N ALA A 10 -11.10 -26.83 61.95
CA ALA A 10 -10.91 -25.68 61.08
C ALA A 10 -12.16 -25.52 60.20
N ALA A 11 -12.96 -24.52 60.55
CA ALA A 11 -14.10 -24.06 59.79
C ALA A 11 -13.64 -23.34 58.52
N ALA A 12 -14.44 -23.50 57.46
CA ALA A 12 -14.25 -22.88 56.16
C ALA A 12 -14.17 -21.35 56.25
N LEU A 13 -13.07 -20.79 55.77
CA LEU A 13 -12.94 -19.39 55.42
C LEU A 13 -12.83 -19.28 53.90
N SER A 14 -13.81 -18.60 53.33
CA SER A 14 -13.95 -18.24 51.93
C SER A 14 -12.77 -17.37 51.49
N THR A 15 -11.82 -17.93 50.77
CA THR A 15 -10.86 -17.16 49.98
C THR A 15 -11.48 -16.83 48.63
N VAL A 16 -11.96 -15.59 48.51
CA VAL A 16 -12.14 -14.93 47.22
C VAL A 16 -10.78 -14.93 46.53
N ALA A 17 -10.61 -15.80 45.55
CA ALA A 17 -9.45 -15.77 44.67
C ALA A 17 -9.56 -14.48 43.86
N ALA A 18 -8.77 -13.48 44.25
CA ALA A 18 -8.45 -12.36 43.39
C ALA A 18 -7.72 -12.95 42.17
N THR A 19 -8.45 -13.14 41.06
CA THR A 19 -7.84 -13.34 39.75
C THR A 19 -7.07 -12.06 39.46
N SER A 20 -5.73 -12.18 39.44
CA SER A 20 -4.85 -11.14 38.94
C SER A 20 -5.33 -10.76 37.55
N ASP A 21 -5.69 -9.48 37.41
CA ASP A 21 -6.03 -8.82 36.18
C ASP A 21 -4.81 -8.87 35.25
N GLY A 22 -4.68 -9.99 34.54
CA GLY A 22 -3.75 -10.14 33.44
C GLY A 22 -4.30 -9.31 32.29
N LYS A 23 -4.02 -8.01 32.29
CA LYS A 23 -4.09 -7.21 31.07
C LYS A 23 -3.16 -7.87 30.06
N GLU A 24 -3.70 -8.74 29.24
CA GLU A 24 -3.05 -9.20 28.02
C GLU A 24 -2.69 -7.93 27.25
N SER A 25 -1.40 -7.66 27.13
CA SER A 25 -0.90 -6.48 26.42
C SER A 25 -1.52 -6.48 25.03
N LEU A 26 -2.30 -5.44 24.70
CA LEU A 26 -2.88 -5.30 23.37
C LEU A 26 -1.76 -5.16 22.35
N GLN A 27 -1.48 -6.26 21.66
CA GLN A 27 -0.41 -6.35 20.70
C GLN A 27 -0.73 -5.54 19.46
N ARG A 28 0.08 -4.53 19.19
CA ARG A 28 0.00 -3.66 18.01
C ARG A 28 0.88 -4.18 16.87
N PHE A 29 0.71 -3.61 15.67
CA PHE A 29 1.47 -4.00 14.48
C PHE A 29 2.49 -2.93 14.08
N ILE A 30 2.00 -1.72 13.75
CA ILE A 30 2.80 -0.65 13.13
C ILE A 30 2.79 0.64 13.95
N TYR A 31 1.79 0.83 14.82
CA TYR A 31 1.60 2.10 15.52
C TYR A 31 1.45 1.88 17.03
N ALA A 32 2.59 1.92 17.74
CA ALA A 32 2.66 1.68 19.18
C ALA A 32 1.81 2.66 20.01
N ASN A 33 1.60 3.89 19.51
CA ASN A 33 0.85 4.94 20.19
C ASN A 33 -0.66 4.91 19.88
N ALA A 34 -1.16 3.88 19.18
CA ALA A 34 -2.59 3.74 18.94
C ALA A 34 -3.36 3.61 20.27
N ASP A 35 -4.50 4.28 20.37
CA ASP A 35 -5.37 4.23 21.55
C ASP A 35 -5.90 2.80 21.79
N ASP A 36 -5.86 2.34 23.04
CA ASP A 36 -6.28 0.98 23.43
C ASP A 36 -7.75 0.72 23.09
N GLN A 37 -8.64 1.71 23.24
CA GLN A 37 -10.06 1.54 22.95
C GLN A 37 -10.28 1.37 21.45
N LEU A 38 -9.60 2.16 20.62
CA LEU A 38 -9.70 2.04 19.17
C LEU A 38 -9.13 0.71 18.66
N VAL A 39 -8.02 0.25 19.24
CA VAL A 39 -7.44 -1.08 18.95
C VAL A 39 -8.42 -2.20 19.29
N LEU A 40 -9.05 -2.14 20.47
CA LEU A 40 -10.08 -3.09 20.90
C LEU A 40 -11.31 -3.06 20.00
N GLN A 41 -11.81 -1.87 19.65
CA GLN A 41 -12.96 -1.71 18.78
C GLN A 41 -12.69 -2.31 17.40
N GLY A 42 -11.52 -2.05 16.81
CA GLY A 42 -11.11 -2.67 15.54
C GLY A 42 -11.15 -4.20 15.63
N ARG A 43 -10.54 -4.77 16.68
CA ARG A 43 -10.55 -6.22 16.91
C ARG A 43 -11.95 -6.80 17.05
N GLN A 44 -12.82 -6.15 17.82
CA GLN A 44 -14.21 -6.59 18.02
C GLN A 44 -15.01 -6.58 16.72
N VAL A 45 -14.81 -5.60 15.84
CA VAL A 45 -15.45 -5.59 14.52
C VAL A 45 -15.05 -6.85 13.74
N GLY A 46 -13.77 -7.18 13.72
CA GLY A 46 -13.27 -8.39 13.07
C GLY A 46 -13.85 -9.68 13.65
N GLU A 47 -13.86 -9.80 14.97
CA GLU A 47 -14.42 -10.96 15.69
C GLU A 47 -15.92 -11.15 15.39
N ASN A 48 -16.68 -10.05 15.38
CA ASN A 48 -18.10 -10.07 15.05
C ASN A 48 -18.34 -10.48 13.58
N GLU A 49 -17.55 -9.94 12.65
CA GLU A 49 -17.65 -10.32 11.24
C GLU A 49 -17.25 -11.77 10.99
N ARG A 50 -16.34 -12.33 11.81
CA ARG A 50 -16.01 -13.76 11.77
C ARG A 50 -17.23 -14.60 12.14
N LEU A 51 -17.95 -14.23 13.20
CA LEU A 51 -19.17 -14.92 13.61
C LEU A 51 -20.24 -14.83 12.51
N ASN A 52 -20.43 -13.65 11.92
CA ASN A 52 -21.37 -13.44 10.81
C ASN A 52 -21.01 -14.28 9.58
N TYR A 53 -19.72 -14.40 9.26
CA TYR A 53 -19.22 -15.26 8.19
C TYR A 53 -19.51 -16.75 8.48
N LEU A 54 -19.22 -17.21 9.70
CA LEU A 54 -19.44 -18.60 10.11
C LEU A 54 -20.92 -18.98 10.13
N GLU A 55 -21.83 -18.04 10.39
CA GLU A 55 -23.28 -18.25 10.25
C GLU A 55 -23.70 -18.28 8.78
N SER A 56 -23.21 -17.34 7.98
CA SER A 56 -23.54 -17.23 6.55
C SER A 56 -23.08 -18.46 5.76
N VAL A 57 -21.90 -18.99 6.07
CA VAL A 57 -21.28 -20.11 5.35
C VAL A 57 -22.03 -21.44 5.56
N GLN A 58 -22.80 -21.58 6.64
CA GLN A 58 -23.62 -22.78 6.89
C GLN A 58 -24.70 -22.99 5.82
N HIS A 59 -25.10 -21.90 5.15
CA HIS A 59 -26.14 -21.90 4.13
C HIS A 59 -25.57 -21.89 2.70
N ALA A 60 -24.24 -21.78 2.56
CA ALA A 60 -23.57 -21.69 1.27
C ALA A 60 -23.57 -23.04 0.55
N ARG A 61 -23.90 -23.03 -0.74
CA ARG A 61 -24.10 -24.24 -1.56
C ARG A 61 -22.89 -24.59 -2.44
N SER A 62 -21.96 -23.66 -2.63
CA SER A 62 -20.75 -23.85 -3.42
C SER A 62 -19.55 -23.20 -2.75
N ASP A 63 -18.34 -23.63 -3.12
CA ASP A 63 -17.12 -23.03 -2.60
C ASP A 63 -16.92 -21.58 -3.09
N ASP A 64 -17.37 -21.26 -4.31
CA ASP A 64 -17.38 -19.88 -4.82
C ASP A 64 -18.22 -18.94 -3.93
N GLU A 65 -19.38 -19.41 -3.47
CA GLU A 65 -20.24 -18.65 -2.55
C GLU A 65 -19.53 -18.43 -1.20
N LYS A 66 -18.81 -19.43 -0.69
CA LYS A 66 -18.02 -19.28 0.54
C LYS A 66 -16.90 -18.27 0.39
N ILE A 67 -16.23 -18.24 -0.78
CA ILE A 67 -15.18 -17.26 -1.09
C ILE A 67 -15.78 -15.84 -1.15
N GLN A 68 -16.92 -15.67 -1.82
CA GLN A 68 -17.61 -14.38 -1.89
C GLN A 68 -18.03 -13.88 -0.50
N LEU A 69 -18.57 -14.76 0.34
CA LEU A 69 -18.91 -14.43 1.73
C LEU A 69 -17.66 -14.06 2.54
N TYR A 70 -16.57 -14.80 2.38
CA TYR A 70 -15.30 -14.50 3.05
C TYR A 70 -14.81 -13.09 2.69
N VAL A 71 -14.75 -12.77 1.38
CA VAL A 71 -14.35 -11.44 0.88
C VAL A 71 -15.28 -10.36 1.41
N LYS A 72 -16.61 -10.60 1.35
CA LYS A 72 -17.62 -9.66 1.83
C LYS A 72 -17.40 -9.29 3.30
N HIS A 73 -17.25 -10.29 4.18
CA HIS A 73 -17.10 -10.04 5.61
C HIS A 73 -15.74 -9.45 5.95
N LEU A 74 -14.64 -9.93 5.34
CA LEU A 74 -13.32 -9.35 5.54
C LEU A 74 -13.24 -7.89 5.05
N SER A 75 -13.95 -7.54 3.96
CA SER A 75 -13.97 -6.18 3.42
C SER A 75 -14.52 -5.13 4.39
N LYS A 76 -15.26 -5.55 5.43
CA LYS A 76 -15.70 -4.65 6.50
C LYS A 76 -14.53 -4.02 7.26
N CYS A 77 -13.41 -4.75 7.42
CA CYS A 77 -12.20 -4.18 8.01
C CYS A 77 -11.68 -3.00 7.20
N SER A 78 -11.75 -3.04 5.86
CA SER A 78 -11.32 -1.95 4.99
C SER A 78 -12.20 -0.69 5.11
N SER A 79 -13.46 -0.85 5.54
CA SER A 79 -14.40 0.27 5.75
C SER A 79 -14.24 0.99 7.09
N ILE A 80 -13.47 0.43 8.03
CA ILE A 80 -13.17 1.11 9.29
C ILE A 80 -12.29 2.33 9.01
N GLY A 81 -12.69 3.48 9.55
CA GLY A 81 -12.02 4.76 9.34
C GLY A 81 -12.28 5.36 7.96
N GLN A 82 -13.45 5.13 7.36
CA GLN A 82 -13.82 5.72 6.07
C GLN A 82 -13.86 7.25 6.11
N ASP A 83 -14.30 7.83 7.22
CA ASP A 83 -14.22 9.26 7.52
C ASP A 83 -12.76 9.76 7.49
N VAL A 84 -11.84 8.99 8.08
CA VAL A 84 -10.40 9.27 8.02
C VAL A 84 -9.88 9.17 6.58
N SER A 85 -10.31 8.15 5.81
CA SER A 85 -9.94 8.04 4.39
C SER A 85 -10.37 9.27 3.59
N GLN A 86 -11.60 9.75 3.81
CA GLN A 86 -12.11 10.93 3.13
C GLN A 86 -11.30 12.18 3.51
N TRP A 87 -11.03 12.37 4.80
CA TRP A 87 -10.22 13.51 5.26
C TRP A 87 -8.78 13.47 4.72
N LEU A 88 -8.17 12.29 4.61
CA LEU A 88 -6.86 12.11 3.98
C LEU A 88 -6.90 12.49 2.50
N GLU A 89 -7.96 12.09 1.79
CA GLU A 89 -8.16 12.42 0.38
C GLU A 89 -8.32 13.93 0.15
N GLU A 90 -9.05 14.62 1.03
CA GLU A 90 -9.17 16.08 1.04
C GLU A 90 -7.86 16.78 1.43
N SER A 91 -7.03 16.13 2.26
CA SER A 91 -5.81 16.74 2.80
C SER A 91 -4.59 16.61 1.89
N ILE A 92 -4.42 15.46 1.23
CA ILE A 92 -3.26 15.15 0.38
C ILE A 92 -3.62 14.41 -0.91
N GLY A 93 -4.86 13.94 -1.05
CA GLY A 93 -5.32 13.18 -2.20
C GLY A 93 -5.63 14.03 -3.45
N SER A 94 -6.46 13.47 -4.32
CA SER A 94 -6.91 14.10 -5.56
C SER A 94 -7.73 15.38 -5.32
N GLN A 95 -8.36 15.49 -4.15
CA GLN A 95 -9.19 16.63 -3.74
C GLN A 95 -8.40 17.73 -3.03
N ALA A 96 -7.11 17.52 -2.74
CA ALA A 96 -6.27 18.53 -2.12
C ALA A 96 -6.12 19.78 -3.01
N GLU A 97 -6.06 20.95 -2.38
CA GLU A 97 -5.83 22.21 -3.08
C GLU A 97 -4.51 22.18 -3.85
N LYS A 98 -4.57 22.47 -5.15
CA LYS A 98 -3.40 22.47 -6.02
C LYS A 98 -2.84 23.89 -6.14
N PRO A 99 -1.52 24.08 -5.97
CA PRO A 99 -0.90 25.37 -6.19
C PRO A 99 -1.03 25.79 -7.66
N GLN A 100 -0.99 27.09 -7.92
CA GLN A 100 -0.98 27.63 -9.28
C GLN A 100 0.25 27.10 -10.04
N GLN A 101 0.09 26.66 -11.30
CA GLN A 101 1.17 26.02 -12.07
C GLN A 101 2.46 26.86 -12.16
N ASN A 102 2.35 28.20 -12.21
CA ASN A 102 3.50 29.10 -12.34
C ASN A 102 4.09 29.56 -11.00
N SER A 103 3.57 29.08 -9.88
CA SER A 103 4.11 29.38 -8.54
C SER A 103 5.40 28.59 -8.25
N PRO A 104 6.25 29.04 -7.31
CA PRO A 104 7.37 28.24 -6.80
C PRO A 104 6.95 26.83 -6.34
N GLU A 105 5.80 26.72 -5.69
CA GLU A 105 5.20 25.47 -5.22
C GLU A 105 4.81 24.58 -6.40
N GLY A 106 4.16 25.16 -7.42
CA GLY A 106 3.80 24.45 -8.66
C GLY A 106 5.02 23.89 -9.40
N ARG A 107 6.14 24.64 -9.43
CA ARG A 107 7.41 24.17 -10.00
C ARG A 107 8.02 23.03 -9.18
N THR A 108 7.99 23.13 -7.86
CA THR A 108 8.46 22.08 -6.93
C THR A 108 7.69 20.79 -7.17
N GLN A 109 6.36 20.87 -7.17
CA GLN A 109 5.50 19.73 -7.47
C GLN A 109 5.79 19.15 -8.86
N GLY A 110 5.99 20.01 -9.87
CA GLY A 110 6.37 19.60 -11.22
C GLY A 110 7.63 18.74 -11.23
N ILE A 111 8.71 19.16 -10.56
CA ILE A 111 9.96 18.39 -10.49
C ILE A 111 9.75 17.05 -9.78
N LEU A 112 9.04 17.04 -8.65
CA LEU A 112 8.75 15.81 -7.91
C LEU A 112 7.92 14.81 -8.74
N LYS A 113 6.99 15.27 -9.57
CA LYS A 113 6.28 14.42 -10.53
C LYS A 113 7.18 13.89 -11.64
N MET A 114 8.12 14.71 -12.13
CA MET A 114 9.07 14.30 -13.18
C MET A 114 9.99 13.16 -12.73
N ILE A 115 10.32 13.07 -11.44
CA ILE A 115 11.14 11.97 -10.91
C ILE A 115 10.34 10.69 -10.64
N GLY A 116 9.01 10.72 -10.79
CA GLY A 116 8.16 9.54 -10.68
C GLY A 116 7.27 9.46 -9.43
N LEU A 117 7.23 10.49 -8.58
CA LEU A 117 6.29 10.51 -7.45
C LEU A 117 4.85 10.73 -7.92
N ASP A 118 3.91 10.04 -7.26
CA ASP A 118 2.47 10.22 -7.48
C ASP A 118 1.93 11.50 -6.81
N ASP A 119 0.70 11.87 -7.16
CA ASP A 119 0.09 13.11 -6.70
C ASP A 119 -0.03 13.18 -5.17
N VAL A 120 -0.35 12.05 -4.50
CA VAL A 120 -0.48 11.98 -3.05
C VAL A 120 0.86 12.27 -2.38
N SER A 121 1.92 11.60 -2.85
CA SER A 121 3.29 11.78 -2.36
C SER A 121 3.75 13.22 -2.58
N VAL A 122 3.50 13.78 -3.77
CA VAL A 122 3.90 15.15 -4.10
C VAL A 122 3.18 16.17 -3.21
N ASN A 123 1.87 16.03 -3.02
CA ASN A 123 1.09 16.89 -2.14
C ASN A 123 1.58 16.79 -0.69
N PHE A 124 1.89 15.59 -0.23
CA PHE A 124 2.38 15.38 1.13
C PHE A 124 3.79 15.95 1.35
N PHE A 125 4.73 15.69 0.45
CA PHE A 125 6.11 16.19 0.55
C PHE A 125 6.16 17.73 0.48
N THR A 126 5.22 18.34 -0.24
CA THR A 126 5.14 19.80 -0.38
C THR A 126 4.30 20.48 0.70
N GLN A 127 3.79 19.73 1.68
CA GLN A 127 3.03 20.29 2.80
C GLN A 127 3.92 21.17 3.70
N LYS A 128 3.67 22.48 3.69
CA LYS A 128 4.43 23.45 4.51
C LYS A 128 4.00 23.46 5.98
N ASN A 129 2.78 23.05 6.27
CA ASN A 129 2.29 22.97 7.64
C ASN A 129 2.77 21.66 8.29
N HIS A 130 3.88 21.73 9.02
CA HIS A 130 4.46 20.60 9.74
C HIS A 130 3.47 19.97 10.75
N GLN A 131 2.59 20.77 11.36
CA GLN A 131 1.57 20.25 12.26
C GLN A 131 0.56 19.40 11.50
N LYS A 132 0.09 19.89 10.34
CA LYS A 132 -0.78 19.12 9.45
C LYS A 132 -0.11 17.84 8.95
N MET A 133 1.21 17.86 8.68
CA MET A 133 1.94 16.63 8.32
C MET A 133 1.88 15.57 9.41
N ARG A 134 2.09 15.97 10.68
CA ARG A 134 1.99 15.05 11.81
C ARG A 134 0.58 14.47 11.94
N GLU A 135 -0.45 15.30 11.80
CA GLU A 135 -1.85 14.87 11.85
C GLU A 135 -2.18 13.84 10.75
N ILE A 136 -1.72 14.10 9.52
CA ILE A 136 -1.88 13.17 8.39
C ILE A 136 -1.26 11.81 8.70
N ILE A 137 0.00 11.79 9.18
CA ILE A 137 0.69 10.54 9.53
C ILE A 137 -0.03 9.82 10.66
N GLN A 138 -0.38 10.52 11.73
CA GLN A 138 -1.05 9.92 12.87
C GLN A 138 -2.38 9.29 12.47
N ALA A 139 -3.17 9.98 11.65
CA ALA A 139 -4.43 9.48 11.13
C ALA A 139 -4.22 8.24 10.24
N ALA A 140 -3.25 8.27 9.33
CA ALA A 140 -2.95 7.14 8.45
C ALA A 140 -2.42 5.92 9.21
N CYS A 141 -1.50 6.12 10.16
CA CYS A 141 -0.95 5.07 11.02
C CYS A 141 -2.02 4.45 11.92
N LEU A 142 -2.85 5.27 12.55
CA LEU A 142 -3.95 4.81 13.39
C LEU A 142 -4.98 4.02 12.59
N LYS A 143 -5.37 4.52 11.41
CA LYS A 143 -6.29 3.80 10.51
C LYS A 143 -5.73 2.43 10.14
N ASN A 144 -4.49 2.34 9.65
CA ASN A 144 -3.89 1.06 9.28
C ASN A 144 -3.78 0.11 10.48
N GLU A 145 -3.39 0.61 11.65
CA GLU A 145 -3.34 -0.19 12.88
C GLU A 145 -4.72 -0.78 13.21
N ILE A 146 -5.78 0.02 13.23
CA ILE A 146 -7.15 -0.45 13.52
C ILE A 146 -7.60 -1.47 12.47
N GLN A 147 -7.29 -1.25 11.19
CA GLN A 147 -7.61 -2.19 10.11
C GLN A 147 -6.90 -3.54 10.29
N PHE A 148 -5.63 -3.55 10.72
CA PHE A 148 -4.91 -4.78 11.04
C PHE A 148 -5.46 -5.49 12.28
N GLN A 149 -5.92 -4.74 13.29
CA GLN A 149 -6.58 -5.33 14.45
C GLN A 149 -7.91 -5.98 14.08
N CYS A 150 -8.68 -5.36 13.18
CA CYS A 150 -9.89 -5.98 12.63
C CYS A 150 -9.57 -7.24 11.83
N ALA A 151 -8.60 -7.19 10.94
CA ALA A 151 -8.19 -8.36 10.18
C ALA A 151 -7.71 -9.50 11.11
N LEU A 152 -6.99 -9.16 12.19
CA LEU A 152 -6.60 -10.12 13.23
C LEU A 152 -7.82 -10.71 13.94
N GLY A 153 -8.82 -9.91 14.31
CA GLY A 153 -10.06 -10.40 14.90
C GLY A 153 -10.83 -11.34 13.97
N PHE A 154 -10.85 -11.03 12.67
CA PHE A 154 -11.53 -11.85 11.66
C PHE A 154 -10.79 -13.17 11.37
N LEU A 155 -9.48 -13.12 11.16
CA LEU A 155 -8.68 -14.27 10.75
C LEU A 155 -8.24 -15.13 11.94
N GLY A 156 -7.99 -14.53 13.09
CA GLY A 156 -7.37 -15.19 14.25
C GLY A 156 -5.91 -15.59 14.03
N ASP A 157 -5.25 -15.05 13.01
CA ASP A 157 -3.90 -15.43 12.59
C ASP A 157 -3.00 -14.19 12.49
N ARG A 158 -2.16 -14.00 13.51
CA ARG A 158 -1.23 -12.87 13.57
C ARG A 158 -0.10 -12.98 12.56
N GLU A 159 0.39 -14.18 12.28
CA GLU A 159 1.50 -14.39 11.34
C GLU A 159 1.07 -14.02 9.92
N LYS A 160 -0.16 -14.37 9.54
CA LYS A 160 -0.75 -13.94 8.27
C LYS A 160 -0.82 -12.41 8.15
N ILE A 161 -1.25 -11.70 9.19
CA ILE A 161 -1.27 -10.22 9.16
C ILE A 161 0.15 -9.64 9.03
N LEU A 162 1.14 -10.20 9.72
CA LEU A 162 2.53 -9.77 9.59
C LEU A 162 3.07 -10.01 8.18
N ASN A 163 2.75 -11.14 7.57
CA ASN A 163 3.12 -11.45 6.18
C ASN A 163 2.44 -10.51 5.18
N ASP A 164 1.17 -10.15 5.42
CA ASP A 164 0.45 -9.16 4.61
C ASP A 164 1.12 -7.78 4.73
N ILE A 165 1.51 -7.37 5.94
CA ILE A 165 2.26 -6.12 6.18
C ILE A 165 3.60 -6.13 5.44
N GLU A 166 4.39 -7.19 5.52
CA GLU A 166 5.64 -7.30 4.77
C GLU A 166 5.40 -7.23 3.25
N THR A 167 4.36 -7.91 2.76
CA THR A 167 3.95 -7.87 1.36
C THR A 167 3.60 -6.43 0.92
N MET A 168 2.83 -5.70 1.74
CA MET A 168 2.50 -4.30 1.48
C MET A 168 3.76 -3.43 1.41
N LYS A 169 4.71 -3.60 2.34
CA LYS A 169 5.98 -2.87 2.35
C LYS A 169 6.88 -3.20 1.16
N SER A 170 6.81 -4.41 0.64
CA SER A 170 7.55 -4.80 -0.57
C SER A 170 6.92 -4.27 -1.86
N ASN A 171 5.61 -3.99 -1.84
CA ASN A 171 4.86 -3.58 -3.02
C ASN A 171 4.66 -2.07 -3.15
N ASP A 172 4.81 -1.30 -2.07
CA ASP A 172 4.70 0.16 -2.10
C ASP A 172 5.71 0.84 -1.16
N GLY A 173 6.62 1.62 -1.74
CA GLY A 173 7.61 2.39 -1.00
C GLY A 173 7.02 3.38 0.00
N ASN A 174 5.87 3.99 -0.30
CA ASN A 174 5.24 4.92 0.63
C ASN A 174 4.69 4.20 1.86
N VAL A 175 4.10 3.02 1.67
CA VAL A 175 3.68 2.16 2.78
C VAL A 175 4.88 1.71 3.61
N LYS A 176 6.00 1.35 2.97
CA LYS A 176 7.23 1.01 3.69
C LYS A 176 7.74 2.17 4.53
N LEU A 177 7.81 3.38 3.97
CA LEU A 177 8.24 4.56 4.73
C LEU A 177 7.32 4.84 5.90
N MET A 178 6.01 4.78 5.68
CA MET A 178 5.03 5.00 6.71
C MET A 178 5.21 4.00 7.87
N PHE A 179 5.24 2.70 7.57
CA PHE A 179 5.29 1.66 8.59
C PHE A 179 6.64 1.59 9.31
N GLU A 180 7.76 1.79 8.60
CA GLU A 180 9.09 1.64 9.20
C GLU A 180 9.62 2.94 9.84
N ASN A 181 9.10 4.11 9.44
CA ASN A 181 9.63 5.40 9.88
C ASN A 181 8.55 6.30 10.48
N GLU A 182 7.52 6.65 9.72
CA GLU A 182 6.58 7.71 10.11
C GLU A 182 5.74 7.33 11.33
N CYS A 183 5.22 6.10 11.36
CA CYS A 183 4.40 5.62 12.48
C CYS A 183 5.22 5.46 13.78
N ALA A 184 6.51 5.17 13.66
CA ALA A 184 7.40 5.05 14.81
C ALA A 184 7.99 6.41 15.26
N ARG A 185 8.12 7.37 14.33
CA ARG A 185 8.83 8.64 14.54
C ARG A 185 8.00 9.81 13.98
N PRO A 186 7.13 10.43 14.79
CA PRO A 186 6.27 11.54 14.34
C PRO A 186 7.02 12.74 13.74
N GLU A 187 8.27 12.95 14.14
CA GLU A 187 9.13 14.03 13.62
C GLU A 187 9.87 13.66 12.33
N PHE A 188 9.73 12.44 11.81
CA PHE A 188 10.42 12.01 10.60
C PHE A 188 10.03 12.86 9.40
N ALA A 189 8.74 12.92 9.06
CA ALA A 189 8.30 13.64 7.86
C ALA A 189 8.56 15.15 7.90
N PRO A 190 8.26 15.88 9.00
CA PRO A 190 8.58 17.31 9.08
C PRO A 190 10.07 17.63 8.92
N ASN A 191 10.97 16.72 9.34
CA ASN A 191 12.41 16.95 9.23
C ASN A 191 12.96 16.50 7.86
N VAL A 192 12.48 15.36 7.36
CA VAL A 192 13.02 14.69 6.17
C VAL A 192 12.40 15.23 4.88
N TYR A 193 11.07 15.34 4.82
CA TYR A 193 10.35 15.70 3.59
C TYR A 193 10.36 17.20 3.32
N SER A 194 10.32 18.03 4.36
CA SER A 194 10.39 19.48 4.20
C SER A 194 11.68 19.91 3.51
N CYS A 195 12.83 19.30 3.83
CA CYS A 195 14.08 19.60 3.11
C CYS A 195 13.99 19.24 1.63
N ILE A 196 13.43 18.07 1.30
CA ILE A 196 13.31 17.59 -0.08
C ILE A 196 12.52 18.60 -0.92
N ALA A 197 11.40 19.10 -0.41
CA ALA A 197 10.58 20.08 -1.09
C ALA A 197 11.20 21.49 -1.10
N ASP A 198 11.73 21.97 0.02
CA ASP A 198 12.30 23.32 0.15
C ASP A 198 13.57 23.51 -0.69
N LYS A 199 14.34 22.44 -0.88
CA LYS A 199 15.65 22.47 -1.55
C LYS A 199 15.61 21.87 -2.95
N VAL A 200 14.43 21.65 -3.53
CA VAL A 200 14.25 21.00 -4.84
C VAL A 200 15.14 21.59 -5.93
N ASP A 201 15.23 22.92 -6.02
CA ASP A 201 16.03 23.59 -7.05
C ASP A 201 17.54 23.32 -6.88
N GLN A 202 18.00 23.06 -5.65
CA GLN A 202 19.40 22.80 -5.34
C GLN A 202 19.80 21.39 -5.75
N TRP A 203 19.12 20.36 -5.23
CA TRP A 203 19.48 18.97 -5.53
C TRP A 203 19.03 18.55 -6.93
N ALA A 204 17.82 18.93 -7.38
CA ALA A 204 17.36 18.57 -8.72
C ALA A 204 18.10 19.33 -9.81
N GLY A 205 18.61 20.54 -9.50
CA GLY A 205 19.44 21.33 -10.39
C GLY A 205 20.69 20.57 -10.86
N GLN A 206 21.33 19.82 -9.96
CA GLN A 206 22.49 18.97 -10.28
C GLN A 206 22.15 17.84 -11.27
N CYS A 207 20.91 17.34 -11.21
CA CYS A 207 20.44 16.20 -12.00
C CYS A 207 19.50 16.59 -13.16
N LYS A 208 19.34 17.89 -13.43
CA LYS A 208 18.28 18.44 -14.30
C LYS A 208 18.17 17.75 -15.66
N ARG A 209 19.31 17.52 -16.33
CA ARG A 209 19.33 16.87 -17.65
C ARG A 209 18.87 15.41 -17.56
N ILE A 210 19.30 14.68 -16.54
CA ILE A 210 19.00 13.25 -16.36
C ILE A 210 17.53 13.07 -15.99
N ILE A 211 17.00 13.92 -15.09
CA ILE A 211 15.58 13.96 -14.75
C ILE A 211 14.74 14.21 -16.00
N GLY A 212 15.12 15.18 -16.84
CA GLY A 212 14.42 15.48 -18.08
C GLY A 212 14.37 14.29 -19.05
N VAL A 213 15.50 13.61 -19.25
CA VAL A 213 15.58 12.42 -20.13
C VAL A 213 14.73 11.27 -19.58
N TYR A 214 14.78 11.01 -18.28
CA TYR A 214 13.94 9.99 -17.65
C TYR A 214 12.46 10.33 -17.83
N ASN A 215 12.04 11.54 -17.48
CA ASN A 215 10.64 11.95 -17.56
C ASN A 215 10.09 11.86 -19.00
N GLN A 216 10.84 12.33 -19.98
CA GLN A 216 10.45 12.20 -21.40
C GLN A 216 10.30 10.73 -21.81
N THR A 217 11.27 9.89 -21.43
CA THR A 217 11.21 8.44 -21.72
C THR A 217 10.02 7.79 -21.04
N ARG A 218 9.81 8.09 -19.76
CA ARG A 218 8.72 7.58 -18.94
C ARG A 218 7.37 7.89 -19.57
N VAL A 219 7.12 9.16 -19.90
CA VAL A 219 5.87 9.59 -20.54
C VAL A 219 5.68 8.88 -21.88
N ALA A 220 6.70 8.87 -22.74
CA ALA A 220 6.59 8.22 -24.05
C ALA A 220 6.30 6.71 -23.94
N VAL A 221 7.02 6.00 -23.06
CA VAL A 221 6.84 4.56 -22.85
C VAL A 221 5.48 4.27 -22.25
N ASN A 222 5.06 4.99 -21.20
CA ASN A 222 3.76 4.75 -20.54
C ASN A 222 2.60 5.01 -21.51
N THR A 223 2.67 6.08 -22.31
CA THR A 223 1.66 6.35 -23.34
C THR A 223 1.61 5.23 -24.39
N ASN A 224 2.76 4.76 -24.88
CA ASN A 224 2.80 3.67 -25.87
C ASN A 224 2.27 2.34 -25.30
N MET A 225 2.62 2.03 -24.05
CA MET A 225 2.12 0.84 -23.37
C MET A 225 0.61 0.90 -23.16
N LEU A 226 0.10 2.03 -22.65
CA LEU A 226 -1.33 2.22 -22.44
C LEU A 226 -2.11 2.14 -23.76
N GLN A 227 -1.62 2.80 -24.81
CA GLN A 227 -2.25 2.75 -26.14
C GLN A 227 -2.30 1.32 -26.68
N SER A 228 -1.18 0.59 -26.63
CA SER A 228 -1.13 -0.81 -27.07
C SER A 228 -2.05 -1.71 -26.25
N TYR A 229 -2.18 -1.46 -24.94
CA TYR A 229 -3.08 -2.21 -24.07
C TYR A 229 -4.55 -1.95 -24.43
N VAL A 230 -4.94 -0.67 -24.53
CA VAL A 230 -6.30 -0.26 -24.89
C VAL A 230 -6.69 -0.75 -26.27
N ASP A 231 -5.82 -0.60 -27.28
CA ASP A 231 -6.09 -1.05 -28.65
C ASP A 231 -6.31 -2.57 -28.72
N THR A 232 -5.49 -3.33 -27.98
CA THR A 232 -5.60 -4.79 -27.93
C THR A 232 -6.89 -5.20 -27.22
N LEU A 233 -7.19 -4.58 -26.07
CA LEU A 233 -8.40 -4.86 -25.30
C LEU A 233 -9.67 -4.53 -26.11
N SER A 234 -9.74 -3.35 -26.72
CA SER A 234 -10.88 -2.95 -27.56
C SER A 234 -11.04 -3.86 -28.79
N GLY A 235 -9.93 -4.33 -29.38
CA GLY A 235 -9.97 -5.32 -30.46
C GLY A 235 -10.59 -6.65 -30.02
N ILE A 236 -10.18 -7.15 -28.85
CA ILE A 236 -10.72 -8.38 -28.25
C ILE A 236 -12.22 -8.22 -27.92
N GLU A 237 -12.59 -7.15 -27.24
CA GLU A 237 -13.99 -6.86 -26.86
C GLU A 237 -14.88 -6.78 -28.10
N GLY A 238 -14.41 -6.12 -29.16
CA GLY A 238 -15.13 -5.99 -30.42
C GLY A 238 -15.38 -7.33 -31.11
N ARG A 239 -14.46 -8.31 -30.99
CA ARG A 239 -14.64 -9.67 -31.53
C ARG A 239 -15.56 -10.51 -30.65
N ILE A 240 -15.40 -10.45 -29.33
CA ILE A 240 -16.27 -11.17 -28.38
C ILE A 240 -17.73 -10.71 -28.54
N ALA A 241 -17.98 -9.41 -28.70
CA ALA A 241 -19.33 -8.86 -28.87
C ALA A 241 -20.05 -9.35 -30.15
N GLN A 242 -19.31 -9.84 -31.15
CA GLN A 242 -19.88 -10.39 -32.40
C GLN A 242 -20.24 -11.87 -32.28
N ILE A 243 -19.83 -12.55 -31.20
CA ILE A 243 -20.10 -13.96 -30.99
C ILE A 243 -21.49 -14.11 -30.34
N PRO A 244 -22.44 -14.85 -30.96
CA PRO A 244 -23.73 -15.11 -30.33
C PRO A 244 -23.55 -15.87 -29.02
N GLU A 245 -24.26 -15.47 -27.95
CA GLU A 245 -24.15 -16.06 -26.61
C GLU A 245 -24.35 -17.60 -26.60
N GLN A 246 -25.23 -18.11 -27.46
CA GLN A 246 -25.46 -19.55 -27.61
C GLN A 246 -24.26 -20.34 -28.16
N ASN A 247 -23.26 -19.68 -28.76
CA ASN A 247 -22.09 -20.34 -29.36
C ASN A 247 -20.90 -20.40 -28.37
N VAL A 248 -21.11 -21.13 -27.28
CA VAL A 248 -20.13 -21.31 -26.20
C VAL A 248 -18.79 -21.85 -26.70
N ALA A 249 -18.79 -22.70 -27.72
CA ALA A 249 -17.57 -23.27 -28.29
C ALA A 249 -16.70 -22.21 -28.98
N LEU A 250 -17.33 -21.32 -29.76
CA LEU A 250 -16.63 -20.20 -30.41
C LEU A 250 -16.16 -19.18 -29.39
N LEU A 251 -16.99 -18.85 -28.39
CA LEU A 251 -16.61 -17.94 -27.31
C LEU A 251 -15.38 -18.44 -26.53
N ARG A 252 -15.34 -19.73 -26.17
CA ARG A 252 -14.17 -20.32 -25.50
C ARG A 252 -12.91 -20.28 -26.37
N LYS A 253 -13.06 -20.49 -27.68
CA LYS A 253 -11.94 -20.38 -28.62
C LYS A 253 -11.42 -18.94 -28.67
N GLU A 254 -12.31 -17.97 -28.82
CA GLU A 254 -11.97 -16.55 -28.86
C GLU A 254 -11.27 -16.08 -27.59
N ILE A 255 -11.75 -16.52 -26.41
CA ILE A 255 -11.10 -16.19 -25.13
C ILE A 255 -9.65 -16.67 -25.10
N ARG A 256 -9.37 -17.90 -25.56
CA ARG A 256 -8.00 -18.45 -25.59
C ARG A 256 -7.10 -17.71 -26.58
N GLU A 257 -7.63 -17.38 -27.76
CA GLU A 257 -6.89 -16.63 -28.77
C GLU A 257 -6.59 -15.20 -28.28
N SER A 258 -7.57 -14.57 -27.63
CA SER A 258 -7.44 -13.24 -27.00
C SER A 258 -6.43 -13.21 -25.87
N GLN A 259 -6.36 -14.25 -25.03
CA GLN A 259 -5.32 -14.40 -24.01
C GLN A 259 -3.92 -14.47 -24.62
N THR A 260 -3.78 -15.17 -25.75
CA THR A 260 -2.50 -15.27 -26.47
C THR A 260 -2.10 -13.93 -27.09
N GLU A 261 -3.06 -13.22 -27.71
CA GLU A 261 -2.85 -11.88 -28.27
C GLU A 261 -2.42 -10.88 -27.18
N MET A 262 -3.12 -10.88 -26.03
CA MET A 262 -2.76 -10.03 -24.90
C MET A 262 -1.36 -10.37 -24.37
N ALA A 263 -1.03 -11.65 -24.19
CA ALA A 263 0.31 -12.05 -23.75
C ALA A 263 1.42 -11.57 -24.72
N LEU A 264 1.16 -11.60 -26.03
CA LEU A 264 2.10 -11.07 -27.02
C LEU A 264 2.26 -9.55 -26.91
N ALA A 265 1.16 -8.81 -26.72
CA ALA A 265 1.19 -7.36 -26.51
C ALA A 265 2.01 -7.00 -25.26
N LEU A 266 1.75 -7.65 -24.13
CA LEU A 266 2.51 -7.46 -22.88
C LEU A 266 3.99 -7.80 -23.07
N GLY A 267 4.30 -8.88 -23.81
CA GLY A 267 5.68 -9.26 -24.13
C GLY A 267 6.43 -8.18 -24.92
N GLN A 268 5.76 -7.44 -25.80
CA GLN A 268 6.35 -6.28 -26.49
C GLN A 268 6.59 -5.11 -25.54
N MET A 269 5.65 -4.86 -24.61
CA MET A 269 5.77 -3.80 -23.61
C MET A 269 6.97 -3.99 -22.68
N VAL A 270 7.34 -5.23 -22.34
CA VAL A 270 8.55 -5.55 -21.53
C VAL A 270 9.80 -4.89 -22.12
N ASN A 271 9.93 -4.87 -23.44
CA ASN A 271 11.09 -4.26 -24.11
C ASN A 271 11.04 -2.73 -24.07
N LEU A 272 9.85 -2.13 -24.12
CA LEU A 272 9.69 -0.69 -23.95
C LEU A 272 10.07 -0.26 -22.52
N GLU A 273 9.63 -1.02 -21.52
CA GLU A 273 9.97 -0.77 -20.12
C GLU A 273 11.48 -0.86 -19.86
N ALA A 274 12.19 -1.72 -20.58
CA ALA A 274 13.63 -1.85 -20.43
C ALA A 274 14.38 -0.52 -20.59
N PHE A 275 13.93 0.35 -21.51
CA PHE A 275 14.52 1.68 -21.72
C PHE A 275 14.20 2.61 -20.55
N LYS A 276 12.94 2.62 -20.11
CA LYS A 276 12.46 3.39 -18.96
C LYS A 276 13.26 3.05 -17.68
N CYS A 277 13.42 1.76 -17.38
CA CYS A 277 14.17 1.28 -16.21
C CYS A 277 15.65 1.68 -16.22
N ARG A 278 16.31 1.69 -17.38
CA ARG A 278 17.72 2.13 -17.48
C ARG A 278 17.88 3.61 -17.12
N HIS A 279 16.99 4.46 -17.65
CA HIS A 279 17.03 5.89 -17.33
C HIS A 279 16.59 6.17 -15.89
N PHE A 280 15.66 5.37 -15.35
CA PHE A 280 15.32 5.43 -13.94
C PHE A 280 16.56 5.20 -13.05
N VAL A 281 17.32 4.13 -13.29
CA VAL A 281 18.53 3.83 -12.47
C VAL A 281 19.56 4.97 -12.55
N GLN A 282 19.75 5.57 -13.72
CA GLN A 282 20.64 6.72 -13.89
C GLN A 282 20.16 7.94 -13.11
N MET A 283 18.87 8.25 -13.20
CA MET A 283 18.24 9.35 -12.48
C MET A 283 18.30 9.11 -10.96
N ALA A 284 17.88 7.95 -10.48
CA ALA A 284 17.84 7.60 -9.08
C ALA A 284 19.22 7.73 -8.42
N ARG A 285 20.28 7.24 -9.09
CA ARG A 285 21.67 7.40 -8.60
C ARG A 285 22.12 8.86 -8.52
N CYS A 286 21.74 9.69 -9.49
CA CYS A 286 22.08 11.11 -9.45
C CYS A 286 21.36 11.81 -8.30
N ILE A 287 20.04 11.60 -8.19
CA ILE A 287 19.21 12.21 -7.16
C ILE A 287 19.64 11.78 -5.76
N ASP A 288 19.94 10.49 -5.57
CA ASP A 288 20.42 9.95 -4.29
C ASP A 288 21.68 10.68 -3.82
N ALA A 289 22.69 10.82 -4.68
CA ALA A 289 23.91 11.56 -4.37
C ALA A 289 23.64 13.05 -4.06
N ALA A 290 22.84 13.72 -4.90
CA ALA A 290 22.54 15.14 -4.72
C ALA A 290 21.69 15.42 -3.47
N LEU A 291 20.72 14.55 -3.16
CA LEU A 291 19.91 14.66 -1.94
C LEU A 291 20.75 14.39 -0.69
N ALA A 292 21.63 13.39 -0.74
CA ALA A 292 22.50 13.08 0.40
C ALA A 292 23.42 14.26 0.73
N GLU A 293 23.91 14.99 -0.28
CA GLU A 293 24.72 16.20 -0.10
C GLU A 293 23.90 17.37 0.46
N VAL A 294 22.70 17.61 -0.06
CA VAL A 294 21.91 18.82 0.25
C VAL A 294 21.03 18.68 1.49
N CYS A 295 20.40 17.52 1.67
CA CYS A 295 19.42 17.24 2.72
C CYS A 295 19.85 16.13 3.69
N GLY A 296 20.94 15.42 3.39
CA GLY A 296 21.44 14.34 4.21
C GLY A 296 20.93 12.96 3.76
N PRO A 297 21.54 11.88 4.30
CA PRO A 297 21.32 10.51 3.83
C PRO A 297 19.91 10.00 4.10
N GLU A 298 19.22 10.52 5.13
CA GLU A 298 17.86 10.08 5.47
C GLU A 298 16.84 10.54 4.41
N SER A 299 16.96 11.77 3.90
CA SER A 299 16.14 12.27 2.79
C SER A 299 16.43 11.55 1.48
N ALA A 300 17.69 11.24 1.19
CA ALA A 300 18.06 10.46 0.01
C ALA A 300 17.44 9.06 0.06
N ARG A 301 17.57 8.37 1.20
CA ARG A 301 16.97 7.06 1.44
C ARG A 301 15.45 7.08 1.35
N ALA A 302 14.80 8.13 1.86
CA ALA A 302 13.36 8.26 1.77
C ALA A 302 12.89 8.31 0.30
N ILE A 303 13.50 9.16 -0.51
CA ILE A 303 13.18 9.24 -1.94
C ILE A 303 13.52 7.95 -2.68
N GLU A 304 14.65 7.32 -2.36
CA GLU A 304 15.02 6.03 -2.93
C GLU A 304 13.95 4.96 -2.67
N ILE A 305 13.48 4.84 -1.43
CA ILE A 305 12.43 3.89 -1.05
C ILE A 305 11.14 4.20 -1.80
N SER A 306 10.65 5.44 -1.77
CA SER A 306 9.42 5.85 -2.46
C SER A 306 9.45 5.54 -3.97
N LEU A 307 10.60 5.73 -4.61
CA LEU A 307 10.74 5.56 -6.05
C LEU A 307 10.98 4.11 -6.48
N LYS A 308 11.81 3.35 -5.76
CA LYS A 308 12.22 2.00 -6.18
C LYS A 308 11.20 0.93 -5.83
N ILE A 309 10.65 0.99 -4.63
CA ILE A 309 9.74 -0.04 -4.14
C ILE A 309 8.36 0.18 -4.77
N GLY A 310 7.85 -0.88 -5.41
CA GLY A 310 6.64 -0.80 -6.20
C GLY A 310 6.80 -0.10 -7.55
N TYR A 311 8.04 0.18 -8.00
CA TYR A 311 8.31 0.96 -9.22
C TYR A 311 7.48 0.50 -10.44
N LEU A 312 7.55 -0.78 -10.78
CA LEU A 312 6.82 -1.31 -11.94
C LEU A 312 5.31 -1.29 -11.75
N ARG A 313 4.82 -1.52 -10.53
CA ARG A 313 3.38 -1.43 -10.25
C ARG A 313 2.88 0.00 -10.45
N ARG A 314 3.57 0.98 -9.87
CA ARG A 314 3.24 2.41 -9.99
C ARG A 314 3.27 2.88 -11.45
N GLU A 315 4.27 2.45 -12.19
CA GLU A 315 4.47 2.87 -13.58
C GLU A 315 3.55 2.18 -14.59
N ARG A 316 3.02 1.00 -14.27
CA ARG A 316 2.03 0.31 -15.12
C ARG A 316 0.60 0.72 -14.77
N GLY A 317 0.34 1.13 -13.53
CA GLY A 317 -1.01 1.21 -12.98
C GLY A 317 -1.51 -0.18 -12.57
N ASP A 318 -2.53 -0.24 -11.72
CA ASP A 318 -2.99 -1.50 -11.12
C ASP A 318 -3.50 -2.50 -12.17
N ASP A 319 -4.38 -2.08 -13.10
CA ASP A 319 -4.98 -2.96 -14.12
C ASP A 319 -3.91 -3.63 -15.02
N LEU A 320 -2.99 -2.83 -15.57
CA LEU A 320 -1.94 -3.36 -16.42
C LEU A 320 -0.94 -4.20 -15.61
N HIS A 321 -0.65 -3.81 -14.37
CA HIS A 321 0.23 -4.58 -13.50
C HIS A 321 -0.34 -5.97 -13.19
N GLU A 322 -1.64 -6.04 -12.85
CA GLU A 322 -2.36 -7.29 -12.61
C GLU A 322 -2.34 -8.17 -13.87
N GLN A 323 -2.60 -7.59 -15.05
CA GLN A 323 -2.54 -8.33 -16.31
C GLN A 323 -1.14 -8.93 -16.58
N PHE A 324 -0.06 -8.22 -16.26
CA PHE A 324 1.30 -8.76 -16.33
C PHE A 324 1.52 -9.93 -15.37
N PHE A 325 0.97 -9.83 -14.15
CA PHE A 325 1.07 -10.86 -13.12
C PHE A 325 0.32 -12.14 -13.51
N ASP A 326 -0.95 -12.00 -13.90
CA ASP A 326 -1.82 -13.11 -14.31
C ASP A 326 -1.29 -13.84 -15.55
N SER A 327 -0.72 -13.07 -16.48
CA SER A 327 -0.10 -13.60 -17.70
C SER A 327 1.30 -14.17 -17.47
N GLN A 328 1.82 -14.12 -16.23
CA GLN A 328 3.15 -14.58 -15.81
C GLN A 328 4.29 -14.03 -16.68
N ILE A 329 4.15 -12.78 -17.13
CA ILE A 329 5.13 -12.14 -18.00
C ILE A 329 6.31 -11.66 -17.15
N ALA A 330 7.47 -12.30 -17.35
CA ALA A 330 8.68 -11.96 -16.64
C ALA A 330 9.09 -10.51 -16.90
N THR A 331 9.55 -9.83 -15.85
CA THR A 331 10.07 -8.47 -15.95
C THR A 331 11.40 -8.46 -16.71
N HIS A 332 11.66 -7.39 -17.45
CA HIS A 332 12.94 -7.25 -18.13
C HIS A 332 14.09 -7.14 -17.10
N ARG A 333 15.24 -7.77 -17.37
CA ARG A 333 16.43 -7.73 -16.49
C ARG A 333 16.89 -6.32 -16.07
N ALA A 334 16.66 -5.33 -16.93
CA ALA A 334 17.00 -3.93 -16.64
C ALA A 334 16.14 -3.33 -15.51
N CYS A 335 14.92 -3.85 -15.33
CA CYS A 335 14.00 -3.48 -14.26
C CYS A 335 14.20 -4.34 -13.01
N ALA A 336 14.64 -5.60 -13.17
CA ALA A 336 14.95 -6.48 -12.03
C ALA A 336 15.98 -5.87 -11.06
N ALA A 337 16.91 -5.05 -11.58
CA ALA A 337 17.90 -4.33 -10.76
C ALA A 337 17.31 -3.18 -9.90
N ILE A 338 16.03 -2.83 -10.09
CA ILE A 338 15.32 -1.81 -9.29
C ILE A 338 14.55 -2.49 -8.15
N SER A 339 14.04 -3.69 -8.38
CA SER A 339 13.18 -4.45 -7.47
C SER A 339 13.94 -5.40 -6.54
N ALA A 340 15.28 -5.41 -6.59
CA ALA A 340 16.17 -6.19 -5.73
C ALA A 340 16.68 -5.33 -4.57
#